data_AF-A0A961XC62-F1
#
_entry.id   AF-A0A961XC62-F1
#
_cell.length_a   1.000
_cell.length_b   1.000
_cell.length_c   1.000
_cell.angle_alpha   90.00
_cell.angle_beta   90.00
_cell.angle_gamma   90.00
#
_symmetry.space_group_name_H-M   'P 1'
#
loop_
_entity.id
_entity.type
_entity.pdbx_description
1 polymer ?
#
loop_
_entity_poly.entity_id
_entity_poly.type
_entity_poly.pdbx_seq_one_letter_code
_entity_poly.pdbx_strand_id
1 'polypeptide(L)'
;MAGDLFPLGDDTTEYRKLTGDFVSVDSFRGQEILAVEPEGLRLLAEAAFADINHLLRPAHLKQLASILDDPEATANDRFVAYDLLKNANIAAGGVLP
;
A
#
# COMPACT_ATOMS: atom_id res chain seq x y z
N MET A 1 15.19 27.53 16.83
CA MET A 1 14.99 26.26 16.10
C MET A 1 13.61 26.36 15.49
N ALA A 2 13.52 26.65 14.19
CA ALA A 2 12.23 26.73 13.51
C ALA A 2 11.61 25.33 13.54
N GLY A 3 10.40 25.19 14.08
CA GLY A 3 9.67 23.93 14.05
C GLY A 3 9.46 23.51 12.61
N ASP A 4 9.69 22.23 12.33
CA ASP A 4 9.54 21.68 10.99
C ASP A 4 8.08 21.84 10.52
N LEU A 5 7.88 22.27 9.26
CA LEU A 5 6.53 22.59 8.74
C LEU A 5 5.65 21.33 8.67
N PHE A 6 6.26 20.16 8.52
CA PHE A 6 5.58 18.87 8.43
C PHE A 6 6.28 17.85 9.34
N PRO A 7 5.95 17.79 10.64
CA PRO A 7 6.51 16.79 11.53
C PRO A 7 6.08 15.39 11.10
N LEU A 8 7.04 14.46 11.06
CA LEU A 8 6.77 13.06 10.78
C LEU A 8 6.01 12.42 11.94
N GLY A 9 4.98 11.63 11.62
CA GLY A 9 4.28 10.78 12.58
C GLY A 9 4.86 9.37 12.62
N ASP A 10 4.33 8.54 13.51
CA ASP A 10 4.69 7.14 13.61
C ASP A 10 4.31 6.37 12.33
N ASP A 11 5.24 5.56 11.82
CA ASP A 11 4.96 4.65 10.72
C ASP A 11 4.42 3.32 11.25
N THR A 12 3.15 3.06 10.96
CA THR A 12 2.45 1.83 11.33
C THR A 12 2.23 0.91 10.13
N THR A 13 2.83 1.23 8.99
CA THR A 13 2.67 0.49 7.74
C THR A 13 3.43 -0.83 7.80
N GLU A 14 2.76 -1.93 7.44
CA GLU A 14 3.43 -3.21 7.25
C GLU A 14 4.09 -3.27 5.87
N TYR A 15 5.35 -3.68 5.82
CA TYR A 15 6.12 -3.78 4.58
C TYR A 15 6.44 -5.23 4.22
N ARG A 16 6.26 -5.57 2.94
CA ARG A 16 6.75 -6.81 2.35
C ARG A 16 8.09 -6.55 1.67
N LYS A 17 9.14 -7.28 2.06
CA LYS A 17 10.44 -7.22 1.38
C LYS A 17 10.31 -7.85 -0.02
N LEU A 18 10.62 -7.07 -1.06
CA LEU A 18 10.66 -7.58 -2.44
C LEU A 18 11.97 -8.32 -2.71
N THR A 19 13.11 -7.66 -2.48
CA THR A 19 14.45 -8.20 -2.64
C THR A 19 15.46 -7.30 -1.89
N GLY A 20 16.71 -7.74 -1.77
CA GLY A 20 17.85 -6.91 -1.39
C GLY A 20 18.95 -6.85 -2.45
N ASP A 21 18.71 -7.40 -3.65
CA ASP A 21 19.77 -7.66 -4.63
C ASP A 21 20.29 -6.39 -5.31
N PHE A 22 19.47 -5.34 -5.38
CA PHE A 22 19.77 -4.08 -6.09
C PHE A 22 20.29 -2.97 -5.16
N VAL A 23 20.68 -3.32 -3.94
CA VAL A 23 21.20 -2.39 -2.96
C VAL A 23 22.53 -2.87 -2.39
N SER A 24 23.49 -1.95 -2.29
CA SER A 24 24.79 -2.21 -1.67
C SER A 24 25.26 -1.00 -0.89
N VAL A 25 26.19 -1.22 0.04
CA VAL A 25 26.87 -0.13 0.74
C VAL A 25 28.17 0.15 -0.02
N ASP A 26 28.41 1.42 -0.33
CA ASP A 26 29.65 1.94 -0.90
C ASP A 26 30.20 3.05 0.00
N SER A 27 31.37 3.59 -0.31
CA SER A 27 32.01 4.67 0.45
C SER A 27 32.35 5.86 -0.44
N PHE A 28 31.97 7.05 -0.01
CA PHE A 28 32.34 8.30 -0.67
C PHE A 28 32.86 9.29 0.37
N ARG A 29 34.12 9.73 0.20
CA ARG A 29 34.81 10.67 1.12
C ARG A 29 34.80 10.21 2.59
N GLY A 30 34.92 8.91 2.81
CA GLY A 30 34.92 8.32 4.17
C GLY A 30 33.54 8.21 4.82
N GLN A 31 32.46 8.45 4.07
CA GLN A 31 31.09 8.22 4.51
C GLN A 31 30.50 7.04 3.77
N GLU A 32 29.76 6.18 4.49
CA GLU A 32 28.96 5.13 3.87
C GLU A 32 27.81 5.75 3.09
N ILE A 33 27.58 5.23 1.88
CA ILE A 33 26.47 5.59 1.02
C ILE A 33 25.72 4.33 0.60
N LEU A 34 24.40 4.43 0.47
CA LEU A 34 23.59 3.36 -0.10
C LEU A 34 23.58 3.53 -1.62
N ALA A 35 24.21 2.61 -2.35
CA ALA A 35 24.09 2.52 -3.79
C ALA A 35 22.83 1.72 -4.13
N VAL A 36 22.00 2.26 -5.02
CA VAL A 36 20.75 1.65 -5.48
C VAL A 36 20.77 1.56 -7.00
N GLU A 37 20.62 0.35 -7.53
CA GLU A 37 20.57 0.14 -8.98
C GLU A 37 19.21 0.58 -9.56
N PRO A 38 19.18 1.16 -10.78
CA PRO A 38 17.93 1.57 -11.44
C PRO A 38 16.91 0.44 -11.58
N GLU A 39 17.37 -0.80 -11.78
CA GLU A 39 16.56 -2.01 -11.86
C GLU A 39 15.74 -2.25 -10.59
N GLY A 40 16.27 -1.89 -9.42
CA GLY A 40 15.56 -1.96 -8.16
C GLY A 40 14.36 -1.00 -8.11
N LEU A 41 14.51 0.21 -8.67
CA LEU A 41 13.42 1.19 -8.77
C LEU A 41 12.34 0.72 -9.75
N ARG A 42 12.75 0.13 -10.88
CA ARG A 42 11.83 -0.45 -11.87
C ARG A 42 10.99 -1.58 -11.26
N LEU A 43 11.63 -2.53 -10.56
CA LEU A 43 10.95 -3.63 -9.87
C LEU A 43 9.98 -3.13 -8.80
N LEU A 44 10.41 -2.15 -7.99
CA LEU A 44 9.55 -1.55 -6.97
C LEU A 44 8.29 -0.93 -7.57
N ALA A 45 8.45 -0.15 -8.64
CA ALA A 45 7.31 0.47 -9.32
C ALA A 45 6.38 -0.59 -9.93
N GLU A 46 6.92 -1.59 -10.62
CA GLU A 46 6.17 -2.69 -11.22
C GLU A 46 5.32 -3.43 -10.16
N ALA A 47 5.93 -3.81 -9.03
CA ALA A 47 5.24 -4.47 -7.94
C ALA A 47 4.17 -3.57 -7.29
N ALA A 48 4.48 -2.29 -7.07
CA ALA A 48 3.53 -1.34 -6.49
C ALA A 48 2.30 -1.12 -7.37
N PHE A 49 2.49 -0.96 -8.69
CA PHE A 49 1.38 -0.80 -9.62
C PHE A 49 0.59 -2.09 -9.81
N ALA A 50 1.23 -3.26 -9.78
CA ALA A 50 0.51 -4.53 -9.77
C ALA A 50 -0.38 -4.64 -8.51
N ASP A 51 0.18 -4.37 -7.33
CA ASP A 51 -0.54 -4.51 -6.05
C ASP A 51 -1.66 -3.47 -5.91
N ILE A 52 -1.44 -2.19 -6.24
CA ILE A 52 -2.45 -1.13 -6.04
C ILE A 52 -3.67 -1.26 -6.97
N ASN A 53 -3.52 -1.87 -8.13
CA ASN A 53 -4.63 -2.09 -9.05
C ASN A 53 -5.53 -3.26 -8.64
N HIS A 54 -5.05 -4.16 -7.78
CA HIS A 54 -5.77 -5.39 -7.45
C HIS A 54 -6.07 -5.55 -5.96
N LEU A 55 -5.38 -4.81 -5.09
CA LEU A 55 -5.44 -4.95 -3.64
C LEU A 55 -5.77 -3.62 -2.97
N LEU A 56 -6.48 -3.72 -1.85
CA LEU A 56 -6.85 -2.58 -1.00
C LEU A 56 -6.27 -2.77 0.40
N ARG A 57 -6.05 -1.66 1.12
CA ARG A 57 -5.58 -1.71 2.51
C ARG A 57 -6.64 -2.40 3.40
N PRO A 58 -6.24 -3.24 4.37
CA PRO A 58 -7.17 -3.89 5.30
C PRO A 58 -8.06 -2.90 6.05
N ALA A 59 -7.52 -1.73 6.43
CA ALA A 59 -8.28 -0.69 7.10
C ALA A 59 -9.46 -0.17 6.26
N HIS A 60 -9.29 -0.03 4.94
CA HIS A 60 -10.35 0.39 4.04
C HIS A 60 -11.40 -0.71 3.86
N LEU A 61 -10.97 -1.96 3.66
CA LEU A 61 -11.89 -3.10 3.57
C LEU A 61 -12.72 -3.27 4.85
N LYS A 62 -12.13 -3.02 6.02
CA LYS A 62 -12.85 -3.04 7.30
C LYS A 62 -13.92 -1.95 7.39
N GLN A 63 -13.67 -0.77 6.81
CA GLN A 63 -14.70 0.29 6.75
C GLN A 63 -15.89 -0.16 5.89
N LEU A 64 -15.64 -0.73 4.71
CA LEU A 64 -16.72 -1.27 3.88
C LEU A 64 -17.49 -2.39 4.59
N ALA A 65 -16.78 -3.32 5.23
CA ALA A 65 -17.40 -4.40 5.99
C ALA A 65 -18.27 -3.88 7.14
N SER A 66 -17.82 -2.84 7.86
CA SER A 66 -18.61 -2.28 8.97
C SER A 66 -19.97 -1.70 8.54
N ILE A 67 -20.13 -1.25 7.30
CA ILE A 67 -21.42 -0.77 6.77
C ILE A 67 -22.46 -1.89 6.76
N LEU A 68 -22.04 -3.15 6.59
CA LEU A 68 -22.94 -4.30 6.53
C LEU A 68 -23.58 -4.60 7.89
N ASP A 69 -22.82 -4.38 8.97
CA ASP A 69 -23.24 -4.66 10.35
C ASP A 69 -23.87 -3.44 11.05
N ASP A 70 -23.71 -2.24 10.49
CA ASP A 70 -24.24 -1.00 11.06
C ASP A 70 -25.78 -0.98 11.02
N PRO A 71 -26.50 -0.90 12.15
CA PRO A 71 -27.95 -0.82 12.16
C PRO A 71 -28.52 0.47 11.54
N GLU A 72 -27.75 1.55 11.49
CA GLU A 72 -28.18 2.85 10.94
C GLU A 72 -27.98 2.95 9.43
N ALA A 73 -27.20 2.04 8.81
CA ALA A 73 -26.99 2.04 7.38
C ALA A 73 -28.31 1.83 6.62
N THR A 74 -28.43 2.40 5.42
CA THR A 74 -29.58 2.16 4.54
C THR A 74 -29.43 0.86 3.76
N ALA A 75 -30.51 0.44 3.09
CA ALA A 75 -30.44 -0.71 2.16
C ALA A 75 -29.45 -0.45 1.01
N ASN A 76 -29.37 0.79 0.53
CA ASN A 76 -28.46 1.17 -0.56
C ASN A 76 -27.00 1.18 -0.10
N ASP A 77 -26.71 1.64 1.13
CA ASP A 77 -25.35 1.63 1.67
C ASP A 77 -24.82 0.20 1.74
N ARG A 78 -25.62 -0.73 2.27
CA ARG A 78 -25.26 -2.15 2.35
C ARG A 78 -25.10 -2.79 0.97
N PHE A 79 -25.99 -2.45 0.03
CA PHE A 79 -25.90 -2.94 -1.34
C PHE A 79 -24.59 -2.52 -2.01
N VAL A 80 -24.25 -1.23 -1.94
CA VAL A 80 -23.02 -0.70 -2.55
C VAL A 80 -21.78 -1.26 -1.85
N ALA A 81 -21.75 -1.30 -0.52
CA ALA A 81 -20.61 -1.84 0.23
C ALA A 81 -20.36 -3.32 -0.11
N TYR A 82 -21.43 -4.11 -0.22
CA TYR A 82 -21.32 -5.53 -0.56
C TYR A 82 -20.79 -5.75 -1.99
N ASP A 83 -21.24 -4.96 -2.96
CA ASP A 83 -20.77 -5.06 -4.33
C ASP A 83 -19.32 -4.56 -4.49
N LEU A 84 -18.90 -3.54 -3.74
CA LEU A 84 -17.50 -3.11 -3.68
C LEU A 84 -16.60 -4.21 -3.09
N LEU A 85 -17.05 -4.90 -2.04
CA LEU A 85 -16.31 -6.03 -1.45
C LEU A 85 -16.19 -7.22 -2.41
N LYS A 86 -17.25 -7.53 -3.17
CA LYS A 86 -17.19 -8.54 -4.23
C LYS A 86 -16.21 -8.15 -5.33
N ASN A 87 -16.23 -6.88 -5.76
CA ASN A 87 -15.29 -6.38 -6.74
C ASN A 87 -13.85 -6.56 -6.22
N ALA A 88 -13.55 -6.10 -5.00
CA ALA A 88 -12.23 -6.26 -4.40
C ALA A 88 -11.76 -7.72 -4.35
N ASN A 89 -12.67 -8.67 -4.06
CA ASN A 89 -12.35 -10.09 -4.08
C ASN A 89 -12.05 -10.63 -5.49
N ILE A 90 -12.76 -10.14 -6.52
CA ILE A 90 -12.48 -10.49 -7.92
C ILE A 90 -11.15 -9.88 -8.37
N ALA A 91 -10.91 -8.60 -8.03
CA ALA A 91 -9.71 -7.87 -8.39
C ALA A 91 -8.45 -8.52 -7.79
N ALA A 92 -8.54 -9.03 -6.56
CA ALA A 92 -7.45 -9.77 -5.90
C ALA A 92 -6.98 -11.02 -6.68
N GLY A 93 -7.74 -11.50 -7.68
CA GLY A 93 -7.33 -12.54 -8.60
C GLY A 93 -6.25 -12.12 -9.62
N GLY A 94 -5.94 -10.83 -9.74
CA GLY A 94 -4.83 -10.32 -10.57
C GLY A 94 -5.11 -10.29 -12.09
N VAL A 95 -6.37 -10.51 -12.49
CA VAL A 95 -6.78 -10.53 -13.91
C VAL A 95 -7.58 -9.29 -14.28
N LEU A 96 -8.51 -8.88 -13.42
CA LEU A 96 -9.34 -7.70 -13.60
C LEU A 96 -8.94 -6.65 -12.55
N PRO A 97 -8.71 -5.40 -12.93
CA PRO A 97 -8.53 -4.30 -11.97
C PRO A 97 -9.87 -3.82 -11.41
#